data_AF-A0A3B0Z2Z1-F1
#
_entry.id   AF-A0A3B0Z2Z1-F1
#
_cell.length_a   1.000
_cell.length_b   1.000
_cell.length_c   1.000
_cell.angle_alpha   90.00
_cell.angle_beta   90.00
_cell.angle_gamma   90.00
#
_symmetry.space_group_name_H-M   'P 1'
#
loop_
_entity.id
_entity.type
_entity.pdbx_description
1 polymer ?
#
loop_
_entity_poly.entity_id
_entity_poly.type
_entity_poly.pdbx_seq_one_letter_code
_entity_poly.pdbx_strand_id
1 'polypeptide(L)'
;MKHFSLIIVFISALFVNPSAHAQGEKFDGNKNSAATAEQLKEADKVFQNCKATLKLHRYYDCECYASRFLDGRIKAGPKAQQEVILQTFYNDCRNIPDSTKYEYARCISDTKVRPVRNIASEDFCQCYSDQWAQRFESHQGLVNMDSKNLIRRHARAYCKRPANYAQ
;
A
#
# COMPACT_ATOMS: atom_id res chain seq x y z
N MET A 1 41.39 30.52 -47.80
CA MET A 1 40.20 31.31 -47.40
C MET A 1 39.00 30.39 -47.24
N LYS A 2 38.60 30.12 -46.00
CA LYS A 2 37.20 29.95 -45.52
C LYS A 2 37.28 29.55 -44.06
N HIS A 3 37.02 30.54 -43.21
CA HIS A 3 36.88 30.42 -41.77
C HIS A 3 35.74 29.47 -41.42
N PHE A 4 35.97 28.55 -40.48
CA PHE A 4 34.88 27.90 -39.74
C PHE A 4 35.02 28.28 -38.28
N SER A 5 34.05 29.06 -37.82
CA SER A 5 33.94 29.58 -36.48
C SER A 5 33.60 28.49 -35.46
N LEU A 6 34.25 28.63 -34.31
CA LEU A 6 33.94 28.07 -33.00
C LEU A 6 32.43 28.04 -32.70
N ILE A 7 31.94 26.91 -32.19
CA ILE A 7 30.85 26.88 -31.20
C ILE A 7 31.29 25.96 -30.07
N ILE A 8 31.80 26.55 -28.99
CA ILE A 8 32.03 25.85 -27.72
C ILE A 8 30.70 25.87 -26.97
N VAL A 9 30.03 24.71 -26.90
CA VAL A 9 28.85 24.54 -26.05
C VAL A 9 29.34 24.31 -24.61
N PHE A 10 29.21 25.33 -23.76
CA PHE A 10 29.35 25.18 -22.32
C PHE A 10 28.16 24.36 -21.79
N ILE A 11 28.37 23.06 -21.60
CA ILE A 11 27.43 22.23 -20.83
C ILE A 11 27.74 22.48 -19.36
N SER A 12 27.02 23.41 -18.76
CA SER A 12 26.94 23.59 -17.32
C SER A 12 26.29 22.34 -16.73
N ALA A 13 27.09 21.36 -16.30
CA ALA A 13 26.63 20.25 -15.48
C ALA A 13 26.20 20.82 -14.12
N LEU A 14 24.92 21.20 -14.03
CA LEU A 14 24.28 21.48 -12.76
C LEU A 14 24.24 20.18 -11.96
N PHE A 15 24.96 20.20 -10.85
CA PHE A 15 24.93 19.21 -9.79
C PHE A 15 23.50 18.99 -9.31
N VAL A 16 22.87 17.89 -9.74
CA VAL A 16 21.66 17.38 -9.07
C VAL A 16 22.12 16.55 -7.89
N ASN A 17 22.11 17.18 -6.73
CA ASN A 17 22.38 16.59 -5.44
C ASN A 17 21.14 15.77 -5.01
N PRO A 18 21.16 14.43 -4.94
CA PRO A 18 20.00 13.65 -4.51
C PRO A 18 20.03 13.54 -2.98
N SER A 19 19.88 14.67 -2.30
CA SER A 19 19.51 14.68 -0.88
C SER A 19 18.06 15.10 -0.79
N ALA A 20 17.18 14.21 -1.26
CA ALA A 20 15.76 14.26 -0.94
C ALA A 20 15.64 14.03 0.58
N HIS A 21 15.65 15.13 1.33
CA HIS A 21 15.23 15.17 2.71
C HIS A 21 13.85 14.50 2.80
N ALA A 22 13.78 13.37 3.50
CA ALA A 22 12.54 12.83 4.02
C ALA A 22 11.98 13.84 5.04
N GLN A 23 11.32 14.89 4.54
CA GLN A 23 10.43 15.68 5.35
C GLN A 23 9.27 14.74 5.68
N GLY A 24 9.20 14.30 6.94
CA GLY A 24 8.10 13.45 7.41
C GLY A 24 6.79 14.16 7.10
N GLU A 25 6.03 13.60 6.15
CA GLU A 25 4.67 14.06 5.87
C GLU A 25 3.90 14.10 7.18
N LYS A 26 3.23 15.21 7.51
CA LYS A 26 2.41 15.29 8.72
C LYS A 26 1.02 14.76 8.43
N PHE A 27 0.40 14.15 9.43
CA PHE A 27 -1.02 13.81 9.35
C PHE A 27 -1.86 15.10 9.35
N ASP A 28 -2.55 15.38 8.25
CA ASP A 28 -3.50 16.51 8.14
C ASP A 28 -4.81 16.21 8.88
N GLY A 29 -4.72 16.16 10.21
CA GLY A 29 -5.85 15.94 11.12
C GLY A 29 -6.86 17.09 11.23
N ASN A 30 -6.73 18.14 10.39
CA ASN A 30 -7.48 19.40 10.44
C ASN A 30 -8.98 19.28 10.05
N LYS A 31 -9.55 18.07 10.04
CA LYS A 31 -10.97 17.85 9.75
C LYS A 31 -11.83 17.61 11.00
N ASN A 32 -11.23 17.43 12.17
CA ASN A 32 -11.95 17.20 13.43
C ASN A 32 -11.69 18.31 14.45
N SER A 33 -12.56 19.33 14.48
CA SER A 33 -12.52 20.46 15.44
C SER A 33 -12.71 20.03 16.91
N ALA A 34 -13.07 18.77 17.16
CA ALA A 34 -13.26 18.20 18.49
C ALA A 34 -11.98 17.54 19.08
N ALA A 35 -10.90 17.41 18.31
CA ALA A 35 -9.70 16.73 18.74
C ALA A 35 -8.77 17.62 19.59
N THR A 36 -8.21 17.10 20.68
CA THR A 36 -7.16 17.79 21.44
C THR A 36 -5.81 17.69 20.73
N ALA A 37 -4.86 18.56 21.10
CA ALA A 37 -3.50 18.53 20.56
C ALA A 37 -2.80 17.18 20.84
N GLU A 38 -3.06 16.56 21.99
CA GLU A 38 -2.51 15.25 22.36
C GLU A 38 -3.08 14.14 21.47
N GLN A 39 -4.38 14.17 21.17
CA GLN A 39 -5.02 13.20 20.29
C GLN A 39 -4.51 13.34 18.85
N LEU A 40 -4.35 14.58 18.37
CA LEU A 40 -3.74 14.84 17.06
C LEU A 40 -2.29 14.35 16.98
N LYS A 41 -1.50 14.57 18.04
CA LYS A 41 -0.13 14.06 18.13
C LYS A 41 -0.07 12.53 18.18
N GLU A 42 -1.04 11.89 18.82
CA GLU A 42 -1.16 10.43 18.83
C GLU A 42 -1.51 9.89 17.44
N ALA A 43 -2.47 10.52 16.76
CA ALA A 43 -2.84 10.16 15.38
C ALA A 43 -1.67 10.34 14.40
N ASP A 44 -0.89 11.42 14.54
CA ASP A 44 0.33 11.63 13.75
C ASP A 44 1.36 10.51 14.00
N LYS A 45 1.57 10.08 15.25
CA LYS A 45 2.43 8.92 15.54
C LYS A 45 1.91 7.63 14.88
N VAL A 46 0.60 7.40 14.88
CA VAL A 46 -0.02 6.26 14.20
C VAL A 46 0.21 6.34 12.69
N PHE A 47 0.06 7.52 12.09
CA PHE A 47 0.36 7.77 10.69
C PHE A 47 1.83 7.46 10.36
N GLN A 48 2.78 8.03 11.10
CA GLN A 48 4.21 7.77 10.91
C GLN A 48 4.54 6.29 11.05
N ASN A 49 4.00 5.62 12.07
CA ASN A 49 4.23 4.20 12.30
C ASN A 49 3.67 3.34 11.15
N CYS A 50 2.48 3.70 10.63
CA CYS A 50 1.91 3.03 9.48
C CYS A 50 2.83 3.14 8.26
N LYS A 51 3.32 4.34 7.95
CA LYS A 51 4.22 4.58 6.80
C LYS A 51 5.58 3.90 6.96
N ALA A 52 6.17 3.96 8.16
CA ALA A 52 7.48 3.38 8.44
C ALA A 52 7.44 1.84 8.43
N THR A 53 6.30 1.25 8.81
CA THR A 53 6.14 -0.20 8.84
C THR A 53 5.70 -0.72 7.48
N LEU A 54 6.64 -1.28 6.69
CA LEU A 54 6.37 -1.82 5.36
C LEU A 54 5.16 -2.77 5.30
N LYS A 55 4.93 -3.55 6.36
CA LYS A 55 3.78 -4.45 6.47
C LYS A 55 2.46 -3.68 6.65
N LEU A 56 2.44 -2.56 7.36
CA LEU A 56 1.23 -1.78 7.56
C LEU A 56 0.91 -0.97 6.30
N HIS A 57 1.84 -0.13 5.85
CA HIS A 57 1.69 0.71 4.65
C HIS A 57 1.21 -0.04 3.41
N ARG A 58 1.71 -1.27 3.21
CA ARG A 58 1.32 -2.09 2.06
C ARG A 58 -0.15 -2.52 2.06
N TYR A 59 -0.73 -2.78 3.23
CA TYR A 59 -2.10 -3.33 3.32
C TYR A 59 -3.10 -2.30 3.84
N TYR A 60 -2.64 -1.18 4.40
CA TYR A 60 -3.48 -0.13 4.94
C TYR A 60 -3.09 1.24 4.39
N ASP A 61 -4.10 2.01 4.00
CA ASP A 61 -3.98 3.42 3.65
C ASP A 61 -3.70 4.20 4.94
N CYS A 62 -2.50 4.76 5.06
CA CYS A 62 -2.05 5.32 6.33
C CYS A 62 -2.81 6.58 6.75
N GLU A 63 -3.27 7.40 5.79
CA GLU A 63 -4.07 8.59 6.10
C GLU A 63 -5.43 8.19 6.66
N CYS A 64 -6.14 7.28 5.97
CA CYS A 64 -7.38 6.70 6.46
C CYS A 64 -7.18 6.03 7.82
N TYR A 65 -6.12 5.23 7.97
CA TYR A 65 -5.83 4.48 9.19
C TYR A 65 -5.62 5.39 10.40
N ALA A 66 -4.85 6.47 10.24
CA ALA A 66 -4.65 7.47 11.27
C ALA A 66 -5.91 8.29 11.56
N SER A 67 -6.70 8.61 10.53
CA SER A 67 -8.00 9.29 10.70
C SER A 67 -9.00 8.43 11.49
N ARG A 68 -9.16 7.15 11.14
CA ARG A 68 -10.02 6.22 11.87
C ARG A 68 -9.56 6.00 13.30
N PHE A 69 -8.25 5.97 13.52
CA PHE A 69 -7.69 5.94 14.85
C PHE A 69 -8.08 7.17 15.67
N LEU A 70 -7.96 8.39 15.11
CA LEU A 70 -8.35 9.62 15.78
C LEU A 70 -9.84 9.62 16.14
N ASP A 71 -10.71 9.24 15.20
CA ASP A 71 -12.15 9.12 15.44
C ASP A 71 -12.44 8.17 16.61
N GLY A 72 -11.79 7.00 16.62
CA GLY A 72 -11.92 6.02 17.68
C GLY A 72 -11.38 6.51 19.02
N ARG A 73 -10.28 7.26 19.04
CA ARG A 73 -9.70 7.88 20.24
C ARG A 73 -10.61 8.94 20.84
N ILE A 74 -11.21 9.79 20.01
CA ILE A 74 -12.19 10.79 20.46
C ILE A 74 -13.39 10.09 21.12
N LYS A 75 -13.89 9.02 20.50
CA LYS A 75 -15.04 8.27 21.01
C LYS A 75 -14.74 7.46 22.28
N ALA A 76 -13.61 6.78 22.34
CA ALA A 76 -13.25 5.88 23.45
C ALA A 76 -12.62 6.63 24.64
N GLY A 77 -12.18 7.86 24.43
CA GLY A 77 -11.55 8.70 25.44
C GLY A 77 -10.04 8.46 25.60
N PRO A 78 -9.35 9.31 26.39
CA PRO A 78 -7.89 9.32 26.45
C PRO A 78 -7.26 8.10 27.14
N LYS A 79 -8.02 7.37 27.96
CA LYS A 79 -7.53 6.19 28.70
C LYS A 79 -7.71 4.87 27.95
N ALA A 80 -8.40 4.86 26.81
CA ALA A 80 -8.62 3.63 26.06
C ALA A 80 -7.28 3.08 25.51
N GLN A 81 -7.12 1.77 25.52
CA GLN A 81 -5.93 1.14 24.95
C GLN A 81 -5.93 1.29 23.43
N GLN A 82 -4.75 1.49 22.85
CA GLN A 82 -4.59 1.72 21.42
C GLN A 82 -5.10 0.51 20.62
N GLU A 83 -4.81 -0.70 21.08
CA GLU A 83 -5.21 -1.97 20.46
C GLU A 83 -6.74 -2.07 20.36
N VAL A 84 -7.46 -1.66 21.40
CA VAL A 84 -8.92 -1.67 21.44
C VAL A 84 -9.49 -0.71 20.38
N ILE A 85 -8.88 0.46 20.21
CA ILE A 85 -9.31 1.42 19.18
C ILE A 85 -9.06 0.85 17.78
N LEU A 86 -7.87 0.30 17.53
CA LEU A 86 -7.50 -0.31 16.24
C LEU A 86 -8.45 -1.46 15.85
N GLN A 87 -8.95 -2.22 16.84
CA GLN A 87 -9.92 -3.30 16.61
C GLN A 87 -11.26 -2.84 16.03
N THR A 88 -11.62 -1.58 16.23
CA THR A 88 -12.94 -1.07 15.81
C THR A 88 -13.05 -0.83 14.30
N PHE A 89 -11.93 -0.78 13.57
CA PHE A 89 -11.90 -0.43 12.14
C PHE A 89 -11.00 -1.35 11.30
N TYR A 90 -10.81 -2.61 11.70
CA TYR A 90 -9.96 -3.55 10.94
C TYR A 90 -10.37 -3.80 9.49
N ASN A 91 -11.65 -3.56 9.16
CA ASN A 91 -12.19 -3.72 7.82
C ASN A 91 -11.97 -2.50 6.95
N ASP A 92 -11.61 -1.37 7.55
CA ASP A 92 -11.49 -0.08 6.88
C ASP A 92 -10.08 0.12 6.34
N CYS A 93 -9.92 1.17 5.53
CA CYS A 93 -8.63 1.71 5.13
C CYS A 93 -7.72 0.70 4.44
N ARG A 94 -8.27 -0.24 3.67
CA ARG A 94 -7.45 -1.21 2.90
C ARG A 94 -6.70 -0.47 1.79
N ASN A 95 -5.40 -0.68 1.70
CA ASN A 95 -4.60 -0.20 0.56
C ASN A 95 -4.67 -1.22 -0.60
N ILE A 96 -5.77 -1.20 -1.34
CA ILE A 96 -5.97 -2.10 -2.48
C ILE A 96 -4.89 -1.91 -3.56
N PRO A 97 -4.53 -0.69 -3.99
CA PRO A 97 -3.54 -0.49 -5.05
C PRO A 97 -2.16 -1.07 -4.71
N ASP A 98 -1.57 -0.72 -3.57
CA ASP A 98 -0.21 -1.18 -3.23
C ASP A 98 -0.18 -2.66 -2.86
N SER A 99 -1.22 -3.17 -2.19
CA SER A 99 -1.29 -4.60 -1.88
C SER A 99 -1.38 -5.43 -3.17
N THR A 100 -2.19 -5.00 -4.14
CA THR A 100 -2.34 -5.64 -5.45
C THR A 100 -1.03 -5.62 -6.23
N LYS A 101 -0.38 -4.45 -6.31
CA LYS A 101 0.93 -4.30 -6.96
C LYS A 101 1.98 -5.21 -6.33
N TYR A 102 2.02 -5.28 -5.00
CA TYR A 102 2.93 -6.18 -4.29
C TYR A 102 2.66 -7.65 -4.61
N GLU A 103 1.40 -8.07 -4.66
CA GLU A 103 1.05 -9.46 -4.91
C GLU A 103 1.35 -9.87 -6.36
N TYR A 104 1.17 -8.97 -7.33
CA TYR A 104 1.64 -9.15 -8.71
C TYR A 104 3.16 -9.33 -8.76
N ALA A 105 3.92 -8.37 -8.19
CA ALA A 105 5.38 -8.39 -8.19
C ALA A 105 5.92 -9.66 -7.51
N ARG A 106 5.25 -10.10 -6.43
CA ARG A 106 5.60 -11.34 -5.76
C ARG A 106 5.30 -12.56 -6.63
N CYS A 107 4.17 -12.58 -7.33
CA CYS A 107 3.80 -13.68 -8.23
C CYS A 107 4.83 -13.84 -9.36
N ILE A 108 5.19 -12.74 -10.04
CA ILE A 108 6.12 -12.80 -11.16
C ILE A 108 7.55 -13.17 -10.72
N SER A 109 7.95 -12.78 -9.50
CA SER A 109 9.25 -13.15 -8.93
C SER A 109 9.33 -14.58 -8.38
N ASP A 110 8.19 -15.26 -8.20
CA ASP A 110 8.14 -16.59 -7.61
C ASP A 110 8.42 -17.65 -8.69
N THR A 111 9.66 -18.14 -8.73
CA THR A 111 10.11 -19.18 -9.68
C THR A 111 9.37 -20.50 -9.54
N LYS A 112 8.58 -20.69 -8.48
CA LYS A 112 7.73 -21.88 -8.29
C LYS A 112 6.33 -21.71 -8.88
N VAL A 113 5.93 -20.51 -9.27
CA VAL A 113 4.70 -20.28 -10.02
C VAL A 113 4.93 -20.82 -11.43
N ARG A 114 4.45 -22.05 -11.66
CA ARG A 114 4.43 -22.61 -13.00
C ARG A 114 3.20 -22.05 -13.71
N PRO A 115 3.37 -21.39 -14.87
CA PRO A 115 2.24 -21.01 -15.69
C PRO A 115 1.37 -22.23 -15.96
N VAL A 116 0.06 -22.03 -15.90
CA VAL A 116 -0.89 -23.06 -16.34
C VAL A 116 -0.65 -23.28 -17.83
N ARG A 117 -0.82 -24.52 -18.31
CA ARG A 117 -0.53 -24.87 -19.70
C ARG A 117 -1.20 -23.87 -20.65
N ASN A 118 -0.41 -23.27 -21.54
CA ASN A 118 -0.82 -22.27 -22.54
C ASN A 118 -1.29 -20.91 -21.99
N ILE A 119 -0.89 -20.54 -20.77
CA ILE A 119 -1.13 -19.19 -20.21
C ILE A 119 0.23 -18.58 -19.90
N ALA A 120 0.48 -17.34 -20.34
CA ALA A 120 1.72 -16.65 -20.00
C ALA A 120 1.79 -16.36 -18.49
N SER A 121 3.00 -16.31 -17.93
CA SER A 121 3.19 -16.06 -16.50
C SER A 121 2.63 -14.70 -16.09
N GLU A 122 2.79 -13.70 -16.96
CA GLU A 122 2.30 -12.34 -16.80
C GLU A 122 0.77 -12.32 -16.71
N ASP A 123 0.06 -13.01 -17.62
CA ASP A 123 -1.40 -13.11 -17.62
C ASP A 123 -1.91 -13.83 -16.38
N PHE A 124 -1.24 -14.92 -15.98
CA PHE A 124 -1.56 -15.62 -14.75
C PHE A 124 -1.39 -14.72 -13.52
N CYS A 125 -0.27 -13.99 -13.44
CA CYS A 125 0.02 -13.13 -12.31
C CYS A 125 -0.88 -11.89 -12.26
N GLN A 126 -1.31 -11.37 -13.41
CA GLN A 126 -2.31 -10.32 -13.52
C GLN A 126 -3.66 -10.81 -12.97
N CYS A 127 -4.17 -11.94 -13.48
CA CYS A 127 -5.39 -12.56 -12.93
C CYS A 127 -5.28 -12.76 -11.41
N TYR A 128 -4.13 -13.26 -10.95
CA TYR A 128 -3.89 -13.55 -9.54
C TYR A 128 -3.95 -12.29 -8.67
N SER A 129 -3.31 -11.19 -9.09
CA SER A 129 -3.35 -9.92 -8.35
C SER A 129 -4.74 -9.31 -8.37
N ASP A 130 -5.49 -9.42 -9.47
CA ASP A 130 -6.85 -8.90 -9.56
C ASP A 130 -7.81 -9.67 -8.64
N GLN A 131 -7.66 -11.00 -8.60
CA GLN A 131 -8.39 -11.84 -7.66
C GLN A 131 -7.96 -11.64 -6.21
N TRP A 132 -6.71 -11.25 -5.97
CA TRP A 132 -6.30 -10.77 -4.65
C TRP A 132 -7.06 -9.49 -4.30
N ALA A 133 -7.07 -8.48 -5.19
CA ALA A 133 -7.70 -7.19 -4.94
C ALA A 133 -9.17 -7.35 -4.52
N GLN A 134 -9.96 -8.06 -5.33
CA GLN A 134 -11.38 -8.30 -5.09
C GLN A 134 -11.64 -8.96 -3.72
N ARG A 135 -10.88 -9.99 -3.40
CA ARG A 135 -11.05 -10.76 -2.15
C ARG A 135 -10.50 -10.05 -0.94
N PHE A 136 -9.42 -9.30 -1.13
CA PHE A 136 -8.82 -8.48 -0.09
C PHE A 136 -9.75 -7.35 0.29
N GLU A 137 -10.38 -6.69 -0.69
CA GLU A 137 -11.40 -5.67 -0.46
C GLU A 137 -12.63 -6.24 0.26
N SER A 138 -13.13 -7.39 -0.18
CA SER A 138 -14.34 -8.00 0.39
C SER A 138 -14.12 -8.74 1.72
N HIS A 139 -12.87 -8.91 2.17
CA HIS A 139 -12.57 -9.67 3.38
C HIS A 139 -13.17 -8.99 4.61
N GLN A 140 -13.72 -9.78 5.52
CA GLN A 140 -14.24 -9.30 6.80
C GLN A 140 -13.36 -9.82 7.94
N GLY A 141 -13.02 -8.94 8.86
CA GLY A 141 -12.14 -9.18 9.99
C GLY A 141 -10.68 -8.81 9.74
N LEU A 142 -9.85 -9.14 10.73
CA LEU A 142 -8.43 -8.81 10.77
C LEU A 142 -7.66 -9.44 9.60
N VAL A 143 -6.80 -8.65 8.97
CA VAL A 143 -5.86 -9.08 7.92
C VAL A 143 -4.57 -9.58 8.57
N ASN A 144 -4.61 -10.81 9.07
CA ASN A 144 -3.45 -11.54 9.58
C ASN A 144 -2.79 -12.43 8.51
N MET A 145 -1.77 -13.21 8.89
CA MET A 145 -1.10 -14.09 7.94
C MET A 145 -2.03 -15.16 7.35
N ASP A 146 -2.94 -15.71 8.16
CA ASP A 146 -3.83 -16.80 7.76
C ASP A 146 -4.86 -16.36 6.73
N SER A 147 -5.55 -15.25 7.00
CA SER A 147 -6.49 -14.63 6.04
C SER A 147 -5.80 -14.30 4.73
N LYS A 148 -4.59 -13.71 4.77
CA LYS A 148 -3.80 -13.45 3.56
C LYS A 148 -3.46 -14.73 2.80
N ASN A 149 -3.03 -15.78 3.49
CA ASN A 149 -2.72 -17.06 2.85
C ASN A 149 -3.96 -17.72 2.25
N LEU A 150 -5.11 -17.59 2.89
CA LEU A 150 -6.39 -18.05 2.36
C LEU A 150 -6.78 -17.30 1.08
N ILE A 151 -6.74 -15.96 1.12
CA ILE A 151 -7.01 -15.11 -0.05
C ILE A 151 -6.10 -15.49 -1.22
N ARG A 152 -4.79 -15.62 -0.96
CA ARG A 152 -3.80 -16.03 -1.99
C ARG A 152 -4.11 -17.40 -2.58
N ARG A 153 -4.50 -18.37 -1.74
CA ARG A 153 -4.85 -19.71 -2.19
C ARG A 153 -6.07 -19.66 -3.12
N HIS A 154 -7.10 -18.91 -2.76
CA HIS A 154 -8.31 -18.74 -3.57
C HIS A 154 -8.02 -18.02 -4.88
N ALA A 155 -7.25 -16.94 -4.85
CA ALA A 155 -6.82 -16.23 -6.05
C ALA A 155 -6.06 -17.16 -7.02
N ARG A 156 -5.08 -17.92 -6.51
CA ARG A 156 -4.36 -18.93 -7.31
C ARG A 156 -5.29 -20.00 -7.87
N ALA A 157 -6.20 -20.53 -7.06
CA ALA A 157 -7.13 -21.59 -7.48
C ALA A 157 -8.06 -21.11 -8.60
N TYR A 158 -8.52 -19.86 -8.53
CA TYR A 158 -9.31 -19.25 -9.59
C TYR A 158 -8.50 -19.14 -10.89
N CYS A 159 -7.33 -18.52 -10.84
CA CYS A 159 -6.51 -18.25 -12.02
C CYS A 159 -5.84 -19.50 -12.62
N LYS A 160 -5.92 -20.65 -11.96
CA LYS A 160 -5.45 -21.92 -12.52
C LYS A 160 -6.41 -22.56 -13.53
N ARG A 161 -7.62 -22.05 -13.69
CA ARG A 161 -8.63 -22.60 -14.59
C ARG A 161 -8.51 -21.92 -15.97
N PRO A 162 -8.17 -22.63 -17.05
CA PRO A 162 -8.04 -22.03 -18.39
C PRO A 162 -9.31 -21.32 -18.88
N ALA A 163 -10.49 -21.79 -18.48
CA ALA A 163 -11.77 -21.17 -18.82
C ALA A 163 -11.89 -19.70 -18.39
N ASN A 164 -11.09 -19.25 -17.42
CA ASN A 164 -11.11 -17.86 -16.94
C ASN A 164 -10.34 -16.88 -17.84
N TYR A 165 -9.71 -17.37 -18.92
CA TYR A 165 -8.95 -16.56 -19.88
C TYR A 165 -9.52 -16.61 -21.30
N ALA A 166 -10.55 -17.44 -21.53
CA ALA A 166 -11.26 -17.48 -22.81
C ALA A 166 -12.23 -16.31 -22.87
N GLN A 167 -11.73 -15.13 -23.24
CA GLN A 167 -12.51 -13.95 -23.61
C GLN A 167 -12.25 -13.60 -25.07
#